data_AF-A0A7J3EGE0-F1
#
_entry.id   AF-A0A7J3EGE0-F1
#
_cell.length_a   1.000
_cell.length_b   1.000
_cell.length_c   1.000
_cell.angle_alpha   90.00
_cell.angle_beta   90.00
_cell.angle_gamma   90.00
#
_symmetry.space_group_name_H-M   'P 1'
#
loop_
_entity.id
_entity.type
_entity.pdbx_description
1 polymer ?
#
loop_
_entity_poly.entity_id
_entity_poly.type
_entity_poly.pdbx_seq_one_letter_code
_entity_poly.pdbx_strand_id
1 'polypeptide(L)'
;CHSVQGTAYTLAKYINAPPAEVSYLAAGINHMSWFLEFKWRGEDAYPILRRRVEDPEFYRGPARGDLVRIEVFKAVGYYPSESSHHLSEYLPYFRKRQNIMEKYRLWGSLNRIKSMEDRSREDEAFRKMIESPEKMPIRRSAEYCSTIIYSMETGVLSLIYGNVRNTGLITNLPYGCCVEVPCLVDKTGIHPCYVGRLPPQCAALNRMDINVQELATKAVLERSRELVFQAIMVDPLTSAVLTIEEIRNMVDEMFKAEEKYLKGYI
;
A
#
# COMPACT_ATOMS: atom_id res chain seq x y z
N CYS A 1 -0.30 -8.68 1.12
CA CYS A 1 -0.43 -7.56 0.17
C CYS A 1 0.35 -7.91 -1.10
N HIS A 2 -0.18 -7.62 -2.29
CA HIS A 2 0.48 -7.89 -3.58
C HIS A 2 1.14 -6.65 -4.21
N SER A 3 1.09 -5.52 -3.50
CA SER A 3 1.46 -4.20 -4.00
C SER A 3 2.90 -4.14 -4.54
N VAL A 4 3.87 -4.67 -3.79
CA VAL A 4 5.29 -4.68 -4.19
C VAL A 4 5.49 -5.46 -5.50
N GLN A 5 5.04 -6.71 -5.61
CA GLN A 5 5.21 -7.48 -6.84
C GLN A 5 4.44 -6.91 -8.04
N GLY A 6 3.22 -6.38 -7.82
CA GLY A 6 2.44 -5.73 -8.86
C GLY A 6 3.14 -4.48 -9.40
N THR A 7 3.80 -3.75 -8.52
CA THR A 7 4.55 -2.55 -8.88
C THR A 7 5.86 -2.87 -9.56
N ALA A 8 6.58 -3.92 -9.15
CA ALA A 8 7.74 -4.38 -9.89
C ALA A 8 7.39 -4.73 -11.34
N TYR A 9 6.26 -5.41 -11.56
CA TYR A 9 5.74 -5.69 -12.91
C TYR A 9 5.37 -4.42 -13.68
N THR A 10 4.80 -3.43 -12.99
CA THR A 10 4.47 -2.12 -13.59
C THR A 10 5.73 -1.35 -14.00
N LEU A 11 6.75 -1.32 -13.13
CA LEU A 11 8.03 -0.66 -13.42
C LEU A 11 8.79 -1.34 -14.56
N ALA A 12 8.75 -2.67 -14.63
CA ALA A 12 9.32 -3.42 -15.76
C ALA A 12 8.66 -2.99 -17.08
N LYS A 13 7.32 -2.85 -17.11
CA LYS A 13 6.61 -2.33 -18.28
C LYS A 13 7.01 -0.89 -18.63
N TYR A 14 7.20 -0.02 -17.65
CA TYR A 14 7.60 1.37 -17.91
C TYR A 14 8.94 1.49 -18.63
N ILE A 15 9.87 0.58 -18.34
CA ILE A 15 11.18 0.52 -19.01
C ILE A 15 11.21 -0.44 -20.20
N ASN A 16 10.07 -1.05 -20.57
CA ASN A 16 9.95 -2.09 -21.60
C ASN A 16 10.86 -3.32 -21.37
N ALA A 17 11.08 -3.69 -20.10
CA ALA A 17 11.85 -4.86 -19.72
C ALA A 17 10.94 -6.08 -19.49
N PRO A 18 11.38 -7.30 -19.84
CA PRO A 18 10.73 -8.52 -19.38
C PRO A 18 10.75 -8.60 -17.84
N PRO A 19 9.63 -8.97 -17.18
CA PRO A 19 9.56 -9.04 -15.72
C PRO A 19 10.58 -9.98 -15.07
N ALA A 20 11.01 -11.02 -15.78
CA ALA A 20 12.01 -11.97 -15.29
C ALA A 20 13.44 -11.40 -15.29
N GLU A 21 13.67 -10.27 -15.97
CA GLU A 21 14.99 -9.63 -16.06
C GLU A 21 15.17 -8.49 -15.05
N VAL A 22 14.14 -8.17 -14.25
CA VAL A 22 14.22 -7.14 -13.21
C VAL A 22 14.41 -7.76 -11.83
N SER A 23 15.19 -7.08 -10.99
CA SER A 23 15.38 -7.43 -9.59
C SER A 23 15.26 -6.18 -8.73
N TYR A 24 14.77 -6.31 -7.51
CA TYR A 24 14.46 -5.16 -6.68
C TYR A 24 14.55 -5.47 -5.19
N LEU A 25 14.85 -4.43 -4.42
CA LEU A 25 14.72 -4.40 -2.96
C LEU A 25 13.68 -3.33 -2.63
N ALA A 26 12.61 -3.72 -1.93
CA ALA A 26 11.63 -2.79 -1.40
C ALA A 26 11.51 -2.87 0.13
N ALA A 27 11.21 -1.76 0.79
CA ALA A 27 10.94 -1.79 2.22
C ALA A 27 10.17 -0.56 2.69
N GLY A 28 9.39 -0.72 3.76
CA GLY A 28 8.64 0.35 4.40
C GLY A 28 7.56 -0.24 5.29
N ILE A 29 6.32 0.19 5.08
CA ILE A 29 5.13 -0.36 5.73
C ILE A 29 4.13 -0.79 4.66
N ASN A 30 3.12 -1.57 5.05
CA ASN A 30 2.04 -1.92 4.14
C ASN A 30 1.47 -0.67 3.44
N HIS A 31 1.23 -0.77 2.13
CA HIS A 31 0.74 0.32 1.28
C HIS A 31 1.68 1.54 1.14
N MET A 32 2.88 1.51 1.72
CA MET A 32 3.91 2.54 1.52
C MET A 32 5.32 1.97 1.65
N SER A 33 5.62 0.90 0.90
CA SER A 33 6.98 0.41 0.71
C SER A 33 7.69 1.20 -0.40
N TRP A 34 8.98 1.42 -0.26
CA TRP A 34 9.80 2.13 -1.23
C TRP A 34 10.72 1.17 -1.96
N PHE A 35 10.78 1.25 -3.29
CA PHE A 35 11.74 0.50 -4.10
C PHE A 35 13.15 1.06 -3.90
N LEU A 36 13.87 0.61 -2.87
CA LEU A 36 15.23 1.08 -2.57
C LEU A 36 16.23 0.74 -3.68
N GLU A 37 16.05 -0.42 -4.31
CA GLU A 37 16.77 -0.81 -5.52
C GLU A 37 15.79 -1.28 -6.58
N PHE A 38 16.04 -0.91 -7.84
CA PHE A 38 15.34 -1.46 -8.99
C PHE A 38 16.33 -1.59 -10.14
N LYS A 39 16.65 -2.83 -10.51
CA LYS A 39 17.68 -3.18 -11.48
C LYS A 39 17.08 -3.92 -12.66
N TRP A 40 17.64 -3.70 -13.84
CA TRP A 40 17.37 -4.47 -15.06
C TRP A 40 18.67 -5.10 -15.56
N ARG A 41 18.72 -6.43 -15.63
CA ARG A 41 19.95 -7.19 -15.97
C ARG A 41 21.14 -6.84 -15.08
N GLY A 42 20.87 -6.58 -13.79
CA GLY A 42 21.89 -6.24 -12.79
C GLY A 42 22.24 -4.75 -12.70
N GLU A 43 21.85 -3.94 -13.68
CA GLU A 43 22.16 -2.50 -13.74
C GLU A 43 21.04 -1.64 -13.15
N ASP A 44 21.38 -0.52 -12.51
CA ASP A 44 20.40 0.41 -11.94
C ASP A 44 19.47 0.97 -13.03
N ALA A 45 18.16 0.71 -12.89
CA ALA A 45 17.14 1.13 -13.84
C ALA A 45 16.47 2.46 -13.46
N TYR A 46 16.77 3.03 -12.29
CA TYR A 46 16.24 4.34 -11.90
C TYR A 46 16.54 5.47 -12.90
N PRO A 47 17.75 5.58 -13.51
CA PRO A 47 18.00 6.56 -14.57
C PRO A 47 17.06 6.43 -15.77
N ILE A 48 16.64 5.21 -16.12
CA ILE A 48 15.68 4.95 -17.20
C ILE A 48 14.28 5.44 -16.78
N LEU A 49 13.86 5.11 -15.55
CA LEU A 49 12.58 5.57 -14.99
C LEU A 49 12.50 7.09 -14.93
N ARG A 50 13.57 7.78 -14.51
CA ARG A 50 13.64 9.26 -14.48
C ARG A 50 13.45 9.87 -15.86
N ARG A 51 14.15 9.35 -16.88
CA ARG A 51 13.93 9.78 -18.27
C ARG A 51 12.50 9.51 -18.75
N ARG A 52 11.88 8.41 -18.32
CA ARG A 52 10.51 8.08 -18.73
C ARG A 52 9.46 9.03 -18.18
N VAL A 53 9.61 9.50 -16.95
CA VAL A 53 8.66 10.45 -16.36
C VAL A 53 8.80 11.87 -16.92
N GLU A 54 9.82 12.14 -17.74
CA GLU A 54 9.98 13.41 -18.47
C GLU A 54 9.21 13.40 -19.81
N ASP A 55 8.85 12.23 -20.33
CA ASP A 55 8.17 12.07 -21.62
C ASP A 55 6.65 12.32 -21.51
N PRO A 56 6.08 13.34 -22.20
CA PRO A 56 4.64 13.59 -22.18
C PRO A 56 3.78 12.42 -22.69
N GLU A 57 4.25 11.61 -23.64
CA GLU A 57 3.49 10.47 -24.18
C GLU A 57 3.32 9.36 -23.13
N PHE A 58 4.27 9.25 -22.19
CA PHE A 58 4.19 8.30 -21.08
C PHE A 58 2.90 8.49 -20.27
N TYR A 59 2.49 9.75 -20.03
CA TYR A 59 1.28 10.11 -19.29
C TYR A 59 -0.02 9.91 -20.07
N ARG A 60 0.06 9.79 -21.41
CA ARG A 60 -1.09 9.43 -22.26
C ARG A 60 -1.30 7.92 -22.33
N GLY A 61 -0.23 7.14 -22.14
CA GLY A 61 -0.24 5.68 -22.17
C GLY A 61 -0.02 5.03 -20.79
N PRO A 62 1.14 4.38 -20.53
CA PRO A 62 1.32 3.51 -19.36
C PRO A 62 1.10 4.18 -18.00
N ALA A 63 1.43 5.47 -17.87
CA ALA A 63 1.30 6.21 -16.62
C ALA A 63 -0.05 6.89 -16.42
N ARG A 64 -1.01 6.70 -17.34
CA ARG A 64 -2.29 7.43 -17.35
C ARG A 64 -3.05 7.35 -16.03
N GLY A 65 -3.00 6.19 -15.35
CA GLY A 65 -3.65 5.94 -14.06
C GLY A 65 -2.72 6.03 -12.85
N ASP A 66 -1.47 6.49 -13.03
CA ASP A 66 -0.42 6.35 -12.02
C ASP A 66 0.24 7.67 -11.60
N LEU A 67 -0.54 8.75 -11.66
CA LEU A 67 -0.05 10.11 -11.51
C LEU A 67 0.48 10.43 -10.12
N VAL A 68 -0.11 9.85 -9.07
CA VAL A 68 0.29 10.11 -7.67
C VAL A 68 1.64 9.46 -7.37
N ARG A 69 1.82 8.19 -7.72
CA ARG A 69 3.11 7.51 -7.51
C ARG A 69 4.24 8.19 -8.26
N ILE A 70 4.00 8.66 -9.48
CA ILE A 70 5.00 9.38 -10.28
C ILE A 70 5.35 10.73 -9.64
N GLU A 71 4.35 11.48 -9.17
CA GLU A 71 4.61 12.76 -8.49
C GLU A 71 5.41 12.55 -7.20
N VAL A 72 5.06 11.53 -6.41
CA VAL A 72 5.80 11.14 -5.21
C VAL A 72 7.21 10.68 -5.58
N PHE A 73 7.39 9.87 -6.63
CA PHE A 73 8.70 9.44 -7.10
C PHE A 73 9.58 10.64 -7.47
N LYS A 74 9.05 11.63 -8.19
CA LYS A 74 9.77 12.85 -8.55
C LYS A 74 10.18 13.67 -7.33
N ALA A 75 9.33 13.75 -6.31
CA ALA A 75 9.59 14.54 -5.10
C ALA A 75 10.51 13.83 -4.09
N VAL A 76 10.35 12.52 -3.90
CA VAL A 76 11.00 11.71 -2.85
C VAL A 76 12.27 11.03 -3.38
N GLY A 77 12.31 10.76 -4.69
CA GLY A 77 13.43 10.09 -5.38
C GLY A 77 13.33 8.57 -5.44
N TYR A 78 12.36 7.96 -4.76
CA TYR A 78 12.12 6.51 -4.72
C TYR A 78 10.68 6.19 -5.13
N TYR A 79 10.49 5.11 -5.89
CA TYR A 79 9.16 4.72 -6.35
C TYR A 79 8.39 4.03 -5.21
N PRO A 80 7.14 4.44 -4.90
CA PRO A 80 6.32 3.82 -3.88
C PRO A 80 5.59 2.57 -4.39
N SER A 81 5.32 1.61 -3.51
CA SER A 81 4.73 0.33 -3.88
C SER A 81 3.26 0.40 -4.26
N GLU A 82 2.47 1.26 -3.62
CA GLU A 82 1.02 1.18 -3.72
C GLU A 82 0.42 2.05 -4.83
N SER A 83 -0.62 1.54 -5.47
CA SER A 83 -1.36 2.22 -6.53
C SER A 83 -1.67 3.67 -6.18
N SER A 84 -1.71 4.53 -7.20
CA SER A 84 -1.95 5.96 -7.04
C SER A 84 -3.23 6.29 -6.25
N HIS A 85 -4.27 5.46 -6.36
CA HIS A 85 -5.50 5.64 -5.60
C HIS A 85 -5.31 5.42 -4.10
N HIS A 86 -4.66 4.33 -3.71
CA HIS A 86 -4.46 4.00 -2.30
C HIS A 86 -3.34 4.85 -1.68
N LEU A 87 -2.21 5.04 -2.37
CA LEU A 87 -1.14 5.90 -1.86
C LEU A 87 -1.61 7.33 -1.58
N SER A 88 -2.55 7.85 -2.38
CA SER A 88 -3.13 9.18 -2.17
C SER A 88 -3.92 9.34 -0.86
N GLU A 89 -4.31 8.24 -0.21
CA GLU A 89 -5.04 8.22 1.07
C GLU A 89 -4.09 8.40 2.26
N TYR A 90 -2.84 7.95 2.12
CA TYR A 90 -1.80 8.01 3.17
C TYR A 90 -0.93 9.27 3.11
N LEU A 91 -1.24 10.21 2.21
CA LEU A 91 -0.42 11.40 1.99
C LEU A 91 -1.28 12.68 2.01
N PRO A 92 -0.78 13.79 2.61
CA PRO A 92 -1.58 15.01 2.84
C PRO A 92 -1.78 15.85 1.57
N TYR A 93 -1.23 15.43 0.43
CA TYR A 93 -1.08 16.30 -0.74
C TYR A 93 -2.25 16.20 -1.73
N PHE A 94 -2.90 15.04 -1.82
CA PHE A 94 -3.66 14.66 -3.02
C PHE A 94 -5.18 14.70 -2.86
N ARG A 95 -5.71 14.40 -1.67
CA ARG A 95 -7.15 14.26 -1.44
C ARG A 95 -7.81 15.41 -0.68
N LYS A 96 -7.13 16.54 -0.56
CA LYS A 96 -7.60 17.69 0.24
C LYS A 96 -8.59 18.64 -0.45
N ARG A 97 -8.66 18.62 -1.79
CA ARG A 97 -9.52 19.51 -2.58
C ARG A 97 -9.94 18.84 -3.89
N GLN A 98 -11.14 19.13 -4.35
CA GLN A 98 -11.73 18.53 -5.55
C GLN A 98 -10.88 18.73 -6.81
N ASN A 99 -10.37 19.94 -7.05
CA ASN A 99 -9.52 20.23 -8.21
C ASN A 99 -8.19 19.45 -8.20
N ILE A 100 -7.64 19.14 -7.02
CA ILE A 100 -6.45 18.30 -6.89
C ILE A 100 -6.80 16.85 -7.21
N MET A 101 -7.91 16.35 -6.67
CA MET A 101 -8.38 14.99 -6.95
C MET A 101 -8.63 14.79 -8.44
N GLU A 102 -9.23 15.77 -9.13
CA GLU A 102 -9.43 15.76 -10.58
C GLU A 102 -8.11 15.77 -11.35
N LYS A 103 -7.16 16.63 -10.96
CA LYS A 103 -5.81 16.68 -11.55
C LYS A 103 -5.12 15.30 -11.51
N TYR A 104 -5.24 14.59 -10.39
CA TYR A 104 -4.63 13.27 -10.21
C TYR A 104 -5.56 12.10 -10.53
N ARG A 105 -6.75 12.38 -11.09
CA ARG A 105 -7.76 11.38 -11.51
C ARG A 105 -8.18 10.43 -10.38
N LEU A 106 -8.26 10.95 -9.16
CA LEU A 106 -8.59 10.17 -7.98
C LEU A 106 -10.09 9.95 -7.86
N TRP A 107 -10.47 8.82 -7.25
CA TRP A 107 -11.86 8.51 -7.02
C TRP A 107 -12.43 9.34 -5.87
N GLY A 108 -13.53 10.06 -6.12
CA GLY A 108 -14.37 10.65 -5.08
C GLY A 108 -15.47 9.71 -4.60
N SER A 109 -16.33 10.20 -3.70
CA SER A 109 -17.38 9.42 -3.03
C SER A 109 -18.38 8.76 -3.99
N LEU A 110 -18.73 9.41 -5.10
CA LEU A 110 -19.64 8.85 -6.11
C LEU A 110 -19.10 7.58 -6.78
N ASN A 111 -17.78 7.50 -6.99
CA ASN A 111 -17.17 6.31 -7.58
C ASN A 111 -17.26 5.10 -6.64
N ARG A 112 -17.21 5.32 -5.32
CA ARG A 112 -17.36 4.25 -4.33
C ARG A 112 -18.77 3.67 -4.33
N ILE A 113 -19.79 4.52 -4.42
CA ILE A 113 -21.19 4.07 -4.52
C ILE A 113 -21.39 3.20 -5.76
N LYS A 114 -20.90 3.65 -6.92
CA LYS A 114 -20.96 2.88 -8.16
C LYS A 114 -20.25 1.53 -8.05
N SER A 115 -19.07 1.48 -7.41
CA SER A 115 -18.36 0.22 -7.16
C SER A 115 -19.17 -0.75 -6.27
N MET A 116 -19.93 -0.23 -5.30
CA MET A 116 -20.82 -1.07 -4.47
C MET A 116 -21.99 -1.64 -5.27
N GLU A 117 -22.56 -0.87 -6.20
CA GLU A 117 -23.59 -1.38 -7.12
C GLU A 117 -23.02 -2.44 -8.06
N ASP A 118 -21.82 -2.23 -8.59
CA ASP A 118 -21.15 -3.20 -9.46
C ASP A 118 -20.76 -4.49 -8.73
N ARG A 119 -20.52 -4.47 -7.40
CA ARG A 119 -20.30 -5.71 -6.61
C ARG A 119 -21.46 -6.70 -6.74
N SER A 120 -22.70 -6.22 -6.76
CA SER A 120 -23.86 -7.10 -6.92
C SER A 120 -23.85 -7.84 -8.25
N ARG A 121 -23.35 -7.19 -9.31
CA ARG A 121 -23.17 -7.78 -10.64
C ARG A 121 -22.00 -8.76 -10.66
N GLU A 122 -20.89 -8.42 -10.00
CA GLU A 122 -19.75 -9.33 -9.85
C GLU A 122 -20.15 -10.60 -9.09
N ASP A 123 -20.88 -10.46 -7.97
CA ASP A 123 -21.40 -11.59 -7.20
C ASP A 123 -22.32 -12.47 -8.06
N GLU A 124 -23.20 -11.87 -8.86
CA GLU A 124 -24.07 -12.61 -9.78
C GLU A 124 -23.27 -13.32 -10.87
N ALA A 125 -22.22 -12.68 -11.41
CA ALA A 125 -21.32 -13.29 -12.37
C ALA A 125 -20.56 -14.49 -11.75
N PHE A 126 -20.08 -14.36 -10.51
CA PHE A 126 -19.44 -15.46 -9.79
C PHE A 126 -20.41 -16.60 -9.52
N ARG A 127 -21.66 -16.32 -9.15
CA ARG A 127 -22.70 -17.36 -9.00
C ARG A 127 -22.91 -18.12 -10.31
N LYS A 128 -23.09 -17.41 -11.43
CA LYS A 128 -23.25 -18.03 -12.75
C LYS A 128 -22.03 -18.88 -13.13
N MET A 129 -20.82 -18.41 -12.79
CA MET A 129 -19.59 -19.15 -13.05
C MET A 129 -19.51 -20.43 -12.20
N ILE A 130 -19.96 -20.41 -10.95
CA ILE A 130 -19.99 -21.57 -10.04
C ILE A 130 -21.07 -22.58 -10.45
N GLU A 131 -22.23 -22.09 -10.89
CA GLU A 131 -23.35 -22.91 -11.36
C GLU A 131 -23.12 -23.51 -12.76
N SER A 132 -22.15 -22.97 -13.51
CA SER A 132 -21.78 -23.47 -14.82
C SER A 132 -21.20 -24.89 -14.72
N PRO A 133 -21.59 -25.82 -15.63
CA PRO A 133 -20.97 -27.15 -15.71
C PRO A 133 -19.53 -27.11 -16.23
N GLU A 134 -19.04 -25.96 -16.70
CA GLU A 134 -17.67 -25.79 -17.16
C GLU A 134 -16.67 -25.85 -16.00
N LYS A 135 -15.66 -26.70 -16.11
CA LYS A 135 -14.59 -26.77 -15.11
C LYS A 135 -13.72 -25.52 -15.17
N MET A 136 -13.69 -24.77 -14.08
CA MET A 136 -12.81 -23.60 -13.96
C MET A 136 -11.33 -24.03 -14.03
N PRO A 137 -10.51 -23.45 -14.92
CA PRO A 137 -9.11 -23.80 -15.03
C PRO A 137 -8.36 -23.35 -13.77
N ILE A 138 -7.79 -24.30 -13.03
CA ILE A 138 -6.96 -24.01 -11.86
C ILE A 138 -5.59 -23.55 -12.35
N ARG A 139 -5.25 -22.29 -12.06
CA ARG A 139 -3.94 -21.70 -12.34
C ARG A 139 -3.42 -21.04 -11.08
N ARG A 140 -2.11 -21.03 -10.89
CA ARG A 140 -1.49 -20.34 -9.76
C ARG A 140 -1.68 -18.84 -9.94
N SER A 141 -2.25 -18.18 -8.93
CA SER A 141 -2.29 -16.72 -8.89
C SER A 141 -0.92 -16.17 -8.45
N ALA A 142 -0.76 -14.85 -8.57
CA ALA A 142 0.40 -14.17 -8.00
C ALA A 142 0.31 -14.03 -6.46
N GLU A 143 -0.80 -14.42 -5.82
CA GLU A 143 -0.99 -14.20 -4.38
C GLU A 143 -0.06 -15.07 -3.52
N TYR A 144 0.59 -14.44 -2.54
CA TYR A 144 1.65 -15.09 -1.75
C TYR A 144 1.18 -16.27 -0.90
N CYS A 145 -0.10 -16.35 -0.51
CA CYS A 145 -0.59 -17.38 0.40
C CYS A 145 -0.24 -18.80 -0.06
N SER A 146 -0.55 -19.13 -1.33
CA SER A 146 -0.24 -20.46 -1.88
C SER A 146 1.26 -20.72 -2.05
N THR A 147 2.07 -19.67 -2.23
CA THR A 147 3.53 -19.75 -2.32
C THR A 147 4.13 -20.02 -0.94
N ILE A 148 3.68 -19.29 0.09
CA ILE A 148 4.15 -19.49 1.49
C ILE A 148 3.90 -20.92 1.93
N ILE A 149 2.65 -21.41 1.78
CA ILE A 149 2.28 -22.78 2.15
C ILE A 149 3.16 -23.78 1.38
N TYR A 150 3.28 -23.62 0.06
CA TYR A 150 4.10 -24.52 -0.76
C TYR A 150 5.56 -24.58 -0.29
N SER A 151 6.17 -23.44 0.00
CA SER A 151 7.57 -23.36 0.43
C SER A 151 7.78 -23.98 1.81
N MET A 152 6.83 -23.80 2.73
CA MET A 152 6.88 -24.42 4.06
C MET A 152 6.69 -25.95 4.00
N GLU A 153 5.81 -26.45 3.14
CA GLU A 153 5.55 -27.88 3.00
C GLU A 153 6.68 -28.61 2.24
N THR A 154 7.24 -27.99 1.20
CA THR A 154 8.21 -28.64 0.30
C THR A 154 9.67 -28.32 0.60
N GLY A 155 9.95 -27.21 1.29
CA GLY A 155 11.29 -26.66 1.46
C GLY A 155 11.86 -25.96 0.24
N VAL A 156 11.09 -25.81 -0.86
CA VAL A 156 11.49 -24.98 -1.99
C VAL A 156 11.52 -23.53 -1.54
N LEU A 157 12.68 -22.88 -1.64
CA LEU A 157 12.87 -21.50 -1.21
C LEU A 157 12.04 -20.53 -2.06
N SER A 158 11.35 -19.59 -1.41
CA SER A 158 10.68 -18.48 -2.09
C SER A 158 10.96 -17.15 -1.39
N LEU A 159 11.00 -16.07 -2.18
CA LEU A 159 11.05 -14.70 -1.68
C LEU A 159 9.66 -14.07 -1.77
N ILE A 160 9.20 -13.50 -0.65
CA ILE A 160 7.99 -12.69 -0.59
C ILE A 160 8.31 -11.33 0.05
N TYR A 161 7.36 -10.39 -0.03
CA TYR A 161 7.39 -9.18 0.80
C TYR A 161 6.30 -9.28 1.86
N GLY A 162 6.73 -9.49 3.11
CA GLY A 162 5.87 -9.82 4.23
C GLY A 162 5.73 -8.67 5.23
N ASN A 163 4.56 -8.58 5.85
CA ASN A 163 4.31 -7.66 6.96
C ASN A 163 4.63 -8.35 8.28
N VAL A 164 5.62 -7.83 8.99
CA VAL A 164 6.20 -8.45 10.19
C VAL A 164 6.50 -7.40 11.26
N ARG A 165 6.66 -7.84 12.51
CA ARG A 165 7.10 -6.96 13.59
C ARG A 165 8.52 -6.47 13.33
N ASN A 166 8.73 -5.16 13.40
CA ASN A 166 10.05 -4.55 13.27
C ASN A 166 10.88 -4.81 14.53
N THR A 167 11.82 -5.73 14.46
CA THR A 167 12.80 -6.01 15.54
C THR A 167 14.15 -5.36 15.28
N GLY A 168 14.18 -4.28 14.49
CA GLY A 168 15.40 -3.65 13.97
C GLY A 168 15.69 -3.96 12.50
N LEU A 169 14.75 -4.60 11.79
CA LEU A 169 14.82 -4.89 10.35
C LEU A 169 14.94 -3.60 9.54
N ILE A 170 14.15 -2.59 9.92
CA ILE A 170 14.27 -1.20 9.46
C ILE A 170 14.66 -0.33 10.66
N THR A 171 15.94 0.01 10.72
CA THR A 171 16.60 0.57 11.91
C THR A 171 16.21 2.00 12.26
N ASN A 172 15.65 2.75 11.31
CA ASN A 172 15.15 4.11 11.54
C ASN A 172 13.62 4.21 11.51
N LEU A 173 12.90 3.10 11.67
CA LEU A 173 11.49 3.09 12.05
C LEU A 173 11.34 2.61 13.49
N PRO A 174 10.24 2.95 14.20
CA PRO A 174 10.03 2.54 15.59
C PRO A 174 10.16 1.02 15.79
N TYR A 175 10.76 0.62 16.91
CA TYR A 175 10.82 -0.79 17.28
C TYR A 175 9.41 -1.29 17.62
N GLY A 176 9.06 -2.48 17.14
CA GLY A 176 7.76 -3.12 17.40
C GLY A 176 6.65 -2.75 16.41
N CYS A 177 6.81 -1.70 15.59
CA CYS A 177 5.82 -1.38 14.55
C CYS A 177 5.76 -2.48 13.47
N CYS A 178 4.68 -2.54 12.70
CA CYS A 178 4.59 -3.45 11.56
C CYS A 178 5.36 -2.86 10.36
N VAL A 179 6.27 -3.62 9.77
CA VAL A 179 7.03 -3.24 8.58
C VAL A 179 6.84 -4.26 7.47
N GLU A 180 6.90 -3.78 6.23
CA GLU A 180 6.88 -4.62 5.04
C GLU A 180 8.30 -4.71 4.47
N VAL A 181 8.86 -5.93 4.50
CA VAL A 181 10.26 -6.22 4.15
C VAL A 181 10.35 -7.52 3.34
N PRO A 182 11.46 -7.78 2.61
CA PRO A 182 11.68 -9.08 2.02
C PRO A 182 11.76 -10.17 3.10
N CYS A 183 11.09 -11.30 2.86
CA CYS A 183 11.16 -12.49 3.69
C CYS A 183 11.46 -13.71 2.82
N LEU A 184 12.47 -14.47 3.22
CA LEU A 184 12.71 -15.81 2.67
C LEU A 184 11.76 -16.80 3.36
N VAL A 185 11.18 -17.70 2.59
CA VAL A 185 10.30 -18.76 3.11
C VAL A 185 10.84 -20.10 2.68
N ASP A 186 11.03 -20.98 3.65
CA ASP A 186 11.49 -22.35 3.46
C ASP A 186 10.74 -23.30 4.42
N LYS A 187 11.22 -24.54 4.54
CA LYS A 187 10.60 -25.58 5.38
C LYS A 187 10.56 -25.22 6.87
N THR A 188 11.45 -24.35 7.34
CA THR A 188 11.56 -23.95 8.74
C THR A 188 10.72 -22.72 9.08
N GLY A 189 10.16 -22.05 8.07
CA GLY A 189 9.21 -20.96 8.25
C GLY A 189 9.55 -19.73 7.41
N ILE A 190 9.18 -18.58 7.96
CA ILE A 190 9.35 -17.26 7.34
C ILE A 190 10.52 -16.54 8.04
N HIS A 191 11.48 -16.08 7.26
CA HIS A 191 12.71 -15.44 7.71
C HIS A 191 12.77 -14.01 7.18
N PRO A 192 12.36 -13.01 7.97
CA PRO A 192 12.43 -11.61 7.55
C PRO A 192 13.87 -11.14 7.42
N CYS A 193 14.17 -10.42 6.34
CA CYS A 193 15.52 -9.95 6.05
C CYS A 193 15.75 -8.55 6.61
N TYR A 194 16.95 -8.32 7.15
CA TYR A 194 17.41 -7.00 7.53
C TYR A 194 17.55 -6.10 6.29
N VAL A 195 17.03 -4.87 6.39
CA VAL A 195 17.11 -3.85 5.32
C VAL A 195 18.04 -2.71 5.70
N GLY A 196 18.06 -2.33 6.99
CA GLY A 196 18.88 -1.22 7.49
C GLY A 196 18.13 0.09 7.55
N ARG A 197 18.76 1.20 7.16
CA ARG A 197 18.16 2.54 7.24
C ARG A 197 17.44 2.87 5.94
N LEU A 198 16.17 3.24 6.02
CA LEU A 198 15.51 3.88 4.89
C LEU A 198 16.11 5.27 4.64
N PRO A 199 16.08 5.77 3.39
CA PRO A 199 16.30 7.18 3.10
C PRO A 199 15.46 8.08 4.03
N PRO A 200 16.00 9.18 4.57
CA PRO A 200 15.30 9.98 5.59
C PRO A 200 13.91 10.46 5.17
N GLN A 201 13.74 10.87 3.92
CA GLN A 201 12.45 11.32 3.37
C GLN A 201 11.41 10.18 3.27
N CYS A 202 11.85 8.96 2.98
CA CYS A 202 11.00 7.77 2.95
C CYS A 202 10.55 7.38 4.37
N ALA A 203 11.50 7.37 5.30
CA ALA A 203 11.22 7.10 6.72
C ALA A 203 10.28 8.16 7.33
N ALA A 204 10.44 9.43 6.96
CA ALA A 204 9.59 10.52 7.44
C ALA A 204 8.13 10.29 7.05
N LEU A 205 7.86 9.91 5.81
CA LEU A 205 6.50 9.60 5.34
C LEU A 205 5.95 8.35 6.04
N ASN A 206 6.70 7.25 6.10
CA ASN A 206 6.24 6.05 6.82
C ASN A 206 5.92 6.31 8.30
N ARG A 207 6.71 7.17 8.97
CA ARG A 207 6.48 7.51 10.38
C ARG A 207 5.17 8.26 10.59
N MET A 208 4.70 9.04 9.62
CA MET A 208 3.41 9.71 9.75
C MET A 208 2.29 8.68 9.92
N ASP A 209 2.26 7.65 9.08
CA ASP A 209 1.26 6.58 9.16
C ASP A 209 1.46 5.66 10.38
N ILE A 210 2.72 5.37 10.75
CA ILE A 210 3.01 4.55 11.94
C ILE A 210 2.47 5.22 13.20
N ASN A 211 2.56 6.55 13.32
CA ASN A 211 2.02 7.27 14.47
C ASN A 211 0.49 7.09 14.59
N VAL A 212 -0.23 7.13 13.46
CA VAL A 212 -1.68 6.86 13.43
C VAL A 212 -1.98 5.42 13.86
N GLN A 213 -1.24 4.45 13.32
CA GLN A 213 -1.41 3.03 13.62
C GLN A 213 -1.15 2.71 15.10
N GLU A 214 -0.12 3.34 15.69
CA GLU A 214 0.23 3.17 17.10
C GLU A 214 -0.88 3.70 18.02
N LEU A 215 -1.36 4.93 17.77
CA LEU A 215 -2.46 5.52 18.53
C LEU A 215 -3.75 4.73 18.35
N ALA A 216 -4.08 4.30 17.13
CA ALA A 216 -5.26 3.48 16.86
C ALA A 216 -5.20 2.13 17.58
N THR A 217 -4.04 1.47 17.58
CA THR A 217 -3.85 0.19 18.30
C THR A 217 -4.03 0.41 19.80
N LYS A 218 -3.45 1.47 20.35
CA LYS A 218 -3.61 1.83 21.76
C LYS A 218 -5.07 2.15 22.10
N ALA A 219 -5.76 2.89 21.22
CA ALA A 219 -7.17 3.22 21.38
C ALA A 219 -8.05 1.97 21.46
N VAL A 220 -7.76 0.94 20.66
CA VAL A 220 -8.48 -0.35 20.70
C VAL A 220 -8.22 -1.09 22.02
N LEU A 221 -6.97 -1.16 22.45
CA LEU A 221 -6.59 -1.89 23.68
C LEU A 221 -7.17 -1.23 24.94
N GLU A 222 -7.14 0.10 24.99
CA GLU A 222 -7.64 0.88 26.13
C GLU A 222 -9.13 1.22 25.99
N ARG A 223 -9.72 0.93 24.83
CA ARG A 223 -11.07 1.33 24.45
C ARG A 223 -11.30 2.83 24.69
N SER A 224 -10.37 3.67 24.25
CA SER A 224 -10.40 5.11 24.49
C SER A 224 -10.88 5.86 23.25
N ARG A 225 -12.00 6.55 23.37
CA ARG A 225 -12.51 7.45 22.32
C ARG A 225 -11.57 8.61 22.05
N GLU A 226 -10.92 9.12 23.10
CA GLU A 226 -9.94 10.20 22.98
C GLU A 226 -8.70 9.77 22.19
N LEU A 227 -8.20 8.54 22.38
CA LEU A 227 -7.09 8.01 21.58
C LEU A 227 -7.49 7.79 20.11
N VAL A 228 -8.74 7.41 19.82
CA VAL A 228 -9.24 7.38 18.43
C VAL A 228 -9.23 8.77 17.81
N PHE A 229 -9.74 9.77 18.56
CA PHE A 229 -9.66 11.17 18.13
C PHE A 229 -8.22 11.59 17.85
N GLN A 230 -7.27 11.29 18.75
CA GLN A 230 -5.87 11.64 18.58
C GLN A 230 -5.23 10.93 17.38
N ALA A 231 -5.56 9.65 17.14
CA ALA A 231 -5.09 8.91 15.97
C ALA A 231 -5.54 9.58 14.66
N ILE A 232 -6.83 9.93 14.57
CA ILE A 232 -7.41 10.61 13.40
C ILE A 232 -6.88 12.05 13.29
N MET A 233 -6.60 12.71 14.41
CA MET A 233 -6.07 14.08 14.42
C MET A 233 -4.68 14.16 13.80
N VAL A 234 -3.83 13.15 13.99
CA VAL A 234 -2.46 13.10 13.42
C VAL A 234 -2.40 12.39 12.07
N ASP A 235 -3.53 11.91 11.55
CA ASP A 235 -3.61 11.37 10.18
C ASP A 235 -3.27 12.47 9.16
N PRO A 236 -2.34 12.21 8.21
CA PRO A 236 -1.87 13.24 7.29
C PRO A 236 -2.98 13.92 6.50
N LEU A 237 -3.94 13.15 6.00
CA LEU A 237 -5.02 13.69 5.18
C LEU A 237 -5.99 14.48 6.04
N THR A 238 -6.38 13.93 7.20
CA THR A 238 -7.29 14.61 8.11
C THR A 238 -6.69 15.94 8.62
N SER A 239 -5.44 15.95 9.09
CA SER A 239 -4.77 17.18 9.53
C SER A 239 -4.61 18.22 8.41
N ALA A 240 -4.57 17.79 7.15
CA ALA A 240 -4.43 18.69 6.01
C ALA A 240 -5.76 19.34 5.57
N VAL A 241 -6.90 18.79 6.00
CA VAL A 241 -8.23 19.21 5.54
C VAL A 241 -9.03 19.89 6.65
N LEU A 242 -8.94 19.39 7.89
CA LEU A 242 -9.83 19.78 8.98
C LEU A 242 -9.08 20.46 10.12
N THR A 243 -9.77 21.36 10.81
CA THR A 243 -9.35 21.91 12.11
C THR A 243 -9.56 20.89 13.23
N ILE A 244 -8.91 21.09 14.38
CA ILE A 244 -9.04 20.19 15.56
C ILE A 244 -10.50 20.01 15.98
N GLU A 245 -11.31 21.09 15.95
CA GLU A 245 -12.73 21.04 16.31
C GLU A 245 -13.55 20.22 15.30
N GLU A 246 -13.35 20.45 14.00
CA GLU A 246 -14.01 19.68 12.94
C GLU A 246 -13.64 18.19 13.01
N ILE A 247 -12.39 17.87 13.33
CA ILE A 247 -11.93 16.48 13.53
C ILE A 247 -12.68 15.84 14.69
N ARG A 248 -12.82 16.53 15.82
CA ARG A 248 -13.55 16.00 16.98
C ARG A 248 -15.00 15.74 16.65
N ASN A 249 -15.66 16.70 16.00
CA ASN A 249 -17.05 16.54 15.56
C ASN A 249 -17.21 15.37 14.58
N MET A 250 -16.32 15.22 13.61
CA MET A 250 -16.32 14.09 12.67
C MET A 250 -16.15 12.75 13.39
N VAL A 251 -15.23 12.66 14.36
CA VAL A 251 -15.02 11.44 15.14
C VAL A 251 -16.27 11.10 15.96
N ASP A 252 -16.90 12.10 16.55
CA ASP A 252 -18.13 11.93 17.32
C ASP A 252 -19.29 11.41 16.45
N GLU A 253 -19.43 11.94 15.23
CA GLU A 253 -20.38 11.43 14.24
C GLU A 253 -20.08 9.99 13.82
N MET A 254 -18.82 9.64 13.59
CA MET A 254 -18.41 8.27 13.25
C MET A 254 -18.72 7.28 14.39
N PHE A 255 -18.46 7.66 15.65
CA PHE A 255 -18.82 6.82 16.80
C PHE A 255 -20.32 6.59 16.91
N LYS A 256 -21.13 7.62 16.66
CA LYS A 256 -22.58 7.49 16.64
C LYS A 256 -23.07 6.59 15.50
N ALA A 257 -22.51 6.74 14.30
CA ALA A 257 -22.85 5.90 13.15
C ALA A 257 -22.51 4.42 13.38
N GLU A 258 -21.39 4.16 14.06
CA GLU A 258 -20.85 2.81 14.29
C GLU A 258 -21.09 2.28 15.72
N GLU A 259 -22.02 2.89 16.48
CA GLU A 259 -22.25 2.59 17.90
C GLU A 259 -22.50 1.10 18.17
N LYS A 260 -23.19 0.43 17.25
CA LYS A 260 -23.45 -1.03 17.31
C LYS A 260 -22.16 -1.85 17.40
N TYR A 261 -21.09 -1.40 16.73
CA TYR A 261 -19.82 -2.12 16.59
C TYR A 261 -18.76 -1.63 17.58
N LEU A 262 -18.83 -0.36 18.01
CA LEU A 262 -17.83 0.28 18.89
C LEU A 262 -18.24 0.30 20.37
N LYS A 263 -19.03 -0.69 20.81
CA LYS A 263 -19.49 -0.78 22.20
C LYS A 263 -18.32 -0.89 23.18
N GLY A 264 -18.41 -0.16 24.28
CA GLY A 264 -17.45 -0.22 25.38
C GLY A 264 -16.23 0.67 25.22
N TYR A 265 -16.20 1.54 24.22
CA TYR A 265 -15.29 2.69 24.21
C TYR A 265 -15.73 3.74 25.23
N ILE A 266 -14.77 4.29 25.96
CA ILE A 266 -14.91 5.26 27.05
C ILE A 266 -14.32 6.59 26.60
#